data_AF-A0ABD0NSI9-F1
#
_entry.id   AF-A0ABD0NSI9-F1
#
_cell.length_a   1.000
_cell.length_b   1.000
_cell.length_c   1.000
_cell.angle_alpha   90.00
_cell.angle_beta   90.00
_cell.angle_gamma   90.00
#
_symmetry.space_group_name_H-M   'P 1'
#
loop_
_entity.id
_entity.type
_entity.pdbx_description
1 polymer ?
#
loop_
_entity_poly.entity_id
_entity_poly.type
_entity_poly.pdbx_seq_one_letter_code
_entity_poly.pdbx_strand_id
1 'polypeptide(L)' 'MATPSSGTSRRLVQYVIVRSDLIHTLSWPLGAVITQACHAATAAIHIHYSDPDTQEYLAELDTMHKVVLQ' A
#
# COMPACT_ATOMS: atom_id res chain seq x y z
N MET A 1 -30.36 -4.74 25.49
CA MET A 1 -29.65 -5.89 24.90
C MET A 1 -29.01 -5.42 23.60
N ALA A 2 -27.79 -4.89 23.66
CA ALA A 2 -27.04 -4.51 22.46
C ALA A 2 -26.31 -5.76 21.96
N THR A 3 -26.66 -6.21 20.76
CA THR A 3 -25.96 -7.30 20.07
C THR A 3 -24.54 -6.85 19.73
N PRO A 4 -23.49 -7.64 20.03
CA PRO A 4 -22.17 -7.31 19.54
C PRO A 4 -22.17 -7.54 18.02
N SER A 5 -21.93 -6.48 17.24
CA SER A 5 -21.58 -6.67 15.84
C SER A 5 -20.22 -7.35 15.81
N SER A 6 -20.21 -8.65 15.52
CA SER A 6 -19.00 -9.34 15.08
C SER A 6 -18.70 -8.83 13.67
N GLY A 7 -18.16 -7.62 13.60
CA GLY A 7 -17.60 -7.09 12.38
C GLY A 7 -16.33 -7.88 12.09
N THR A 8 -16.33 -8.66 11.01
CA THR A 8 -15.07 -9.07 10.38
C THR A 8 -14.24 -7.82 10.19
N SER A 9 -13.14 -7.68 10.95
CA SER A 9 -12.20 -6.58 10.80
C SER A 9 -11.69 -6.60 9.37
N ARG A 10 -12.19 -5.68 8.56
CA ARG A 10 -11.83 -5.54 7.16
C ARG A 10 -10.39 -5.05 7.11
N ARG A 11 -9.45 -5.94 6.80
CA ARG A 11 -8.03 -5.58 6.70
C ARG A 11 -7.74 -4.97 5.32
N LEU A 12 -7.52 -3.66 5.30
CA LEU A 12 -7.07 -2.93 4.12
C LEU A 12 -5.56 -3.06 3.94
N VAL A 13 -5.11 -3.25 2.70
CA VAL A 13 -3.70 -3.49 2.37
C VAL A 13 -3.33 -2.71 1.13
N GLN A 14 -2.22 -1.98 1.17
CA GLN A 14 -1.59 -1.43 -0.02
C GLN A 14 -0.51 -2.39 -0.54
N TYR A 15 -0.78 -3.00 -1.69
CA TYR A 15 0.21 -3.81 -2.40
C TYR A 15 1.10 -2.93 -3.27
N VAL A 16 2.41 -3.11 -3.14
CA VAL A 16 3.42 -2.45 -3.96
C VAL A 16 4.15 -3.51 -4.76
N ILE A 17 3.94 -3.53 -6.08
CA ILE A 17 4.57 -4.48 -6.98
C ILE A 17 5.85 -3.87 -7.52
N VAL A 18 6.97 -4.52 -7.26
CA VAL A 18 8.29 -4.10 -7.72
C VAL A 18 8.73 -5.01 -8.85
N ARG A 19 9.23 -4.41 -9.92
CA ARG A 19 9.80 -5.16 -11.05
C ARG A 19 11.20 -5.66 -10.71
N SER A 20 11.32 -6.95 -10.45
CA SER A 20 12.60 -7.62 -10.12
C SER A 20 13.63 -7.55 -11.25
N ASP A 21 13.19 -7.49 -12.52
CA ASP A 21 14.08 -7.35 -13.69
C ASP A 21 14.86 -6.02 -13.72
N LEU A 22 14.32 -4.96 -13.11
CA LEU A 22 15.03 -3.68 -13.00
C LEU A 22 16.35 -3.83 -12.27
N ILE A 23 16.38 -4.63 -11.20
CA ILE A 23 17.58 -4.88 -10.39
C ILE A 23 18.45 -5.94 -11.06
N HIS A 24 17.87 -7.10 -11.39
CA HIS A 24 18.64 -8.29 -11.76
C HIS A 24 19.08 -8.33 -13.23
N THR A 25 18.35 -7.66 -14.12
CA THR A 25 18.61 -7.69 -15.57
C THR A 25 19.08 -6.35 -16.08
N LEU A 26 18.43 -5.26 -15.65
CA LEU A 26 18.70 -3.91 -16.13
C LEU A 26 19.66 -3.12 -15.24
N SER A 27 20.15 -3.72 -14.15
CA SER A 27 21.16 -3.13 -13.26
C SER A 27 20.80 -1.74 -12.72
N TRP A 28 19.51 -1.48 -12.48
CA TRP A 28 19.07 -0.25 -11.83
C TRP A 28 19.62 -0.19 -10.41
N PRO A 29 20.06 1.01 -9.94
CA PRO A 29 20.41 1.19 -8.55
C PRO A 29 19.22 0.86 -7.63
N LEU A 30 19.47 0.12 -6.55
CA LEU A 30 18.41 -0.24 -5.58
C LEU A 30 17.63 1.01 -5.10
N GLY A 31 18.35 2.12 -4.84
CA GLY A 31 17.73 3.38 -4.44
C GLY A 31 16.75 3.95 -5.48
N ALA A 32 17.00 3.74 -6.78
CA ALA A 32 16.09 4.15 -7.84
C ALA A 32 14.78 3.35 -7.80
N VAL A 33 14.88 2.03 -7.59
CA VAL A 33 13.70 1.15 -7.46
C VAL A 33 12.89 1.50 -6.21
N ILE A 34 13.55 1.75 -5.08
CA ILE A 34 12.90 2.22 -3.84
C ILE A 34 12.17 3.54 -4.09
N THR A 35 12.81 4.49 -4.77
CA THR A 35 12.20 5.79 -5.09
C THR A 35 10.93 5.63 -5.91
N GLN A 36 10.93 4.73 -6.91
CA GLN A 36 9.73 4.45 -7.71
C GLN A 36 8.63 3.78 -6.89
N ALA A 37 8.97 2.85 -6.00
CA ALA A 37 8.00 2.21 -5.10
C ALA A 37 7.32 3.24 -4.17
N CYS A 38 8.11 4.15 -3.59
CA CYS A 38 7.60 5.27 -2.78
C CYS A 38 6.68 6.19 -3.61
N HIS A 39 7.11 6.55 -4.82
CA HIS A 39 6.31 7.40 -5.70
C HIS A 39 4.99 6.74 -6.08
N ALA A 40 5.00 5.46 -6.46
CA ALA A 40 3.79 4.71 -6.81
C ALA A 40 2.82 4.59 -5.63
N ALA A 41 3.33 4.31 -4.42
CA ALA A 41 2.50 4.22 -3.22
C ALA A 41 1.82 5.56 -2.89
N THR A 42 2.55 6.67 -2.98
CA THR A 42 2.01 8.03 -2.75
C THR A 42 1.02 8.43 -3.85
N ALA A 43 1.33 8.14 -5.12
CA ALA A 43 0.47 8.46 -6.25
C ALA A 43 -0.87 7.70 -6.16
N ALA A 44 -0.85 6.41 -5.81
CA ALA A 44 -2.07 5.63 -5.63
C ALA A 44 -2.97 6.22 -4.54
N ILE A 45 -2.39 6.62 -3.40
CA ILE A 45 -3.12 7.30 -2.33
C ILE A 45 -3.70 8.63 -2.82
N HIS A 46 -2.91 9.43 -3.54
CA HIS A 46 -3.35 10.73 -4.03
C HIS A 46 -4.51 10.63 -5.03
N ILE A 47 -4.41 9.72 -6.01
CA ILE A 47 -5.43 9.51 -7.05
C ILE A 47 -6.75 9.05 -6.43
N HIS A 48 -6.68 8.19 -5.42
CA HIS A 48 -7.85 7.61 -4.76
C HIS A 48 -8.15 8.24 -3.41
N TYR A 49 -7.66 9.46 -3.15
CA TYR A 49 -7.74 10.05 -1.82
C TYR A 49 -9.17 10.07 -1.27
N SER A 50 -10.16 10.43 -2.07
CA SER A 50 -11.56 10.52 -1.64
C SER A 50 -12.29 9.17 -1.56
N ASP A 51 -11.64 8.05 -1.91
CA ASP A 51 -12.22 6.73 -1.81
C ASP A 51 -12.40 6.33 -0.33
N PRO A 52 -13.58 5.82 0.11
CA PRO A 52 -13.83 5.47 1.50
C PRO A 52 -12.81 4.47 2.08
N ASP A 53 -12.38 3.50 1.27
CA ASP A 53 -11.41 2.50 1.73
C ASP A 53 -10.01 3.14 1.86
N THR A 54 -9.67 4.08 0.99
CA THR A 54 -8.40 4.83 1.12
C THR A 54 -8.42 5.71 2.36
N GLN A 55 -9.54 6.35 2.69
CA GLN A 55 -9.69 7.14 3.91
C GLN A 55 -9.61 6.27 5.17
N GLU A 56 -10.29 5.11 5.20
CA GLU A 56 -10.21 4.15 6.31
C GLU A 56 -8.79 3.63 6.48
N TYR A 57 -8.11 3.29 5.38
CA TYR A 57 -6.72 2.87 5.39
C TYR A 57 -5.78 3.94 5.97
N LEU A 58 -5.96 5.22 5.62
CA LEU A 58 -5.14 6.33 6.11
C LEU A 58 -5.45 6.74 7.56
N ALA A 59 -6.67 6.49 8.05
CA ALA A 59 -7.06 6.79 9.43
C ALA A 59 -6.29 5.93 10.45
N GLU A 60 -5.88 4.72 10.04
CA GLU A 60 -5.18 3.74 10.87
C GLU A 60 -3.67 3.78 10.65
N LEU A 61 -3.04 4.95 10.80
CA LEU A 61 -1.63 5.16 10.45
C LEU A 61 -0.65 4.19 11.15
N ASP A 62 -0.90 3.88 12.42
CA ASP A 62 -0.04 2.96 13.20
C ASP A 62 -0.17 1.50 12.76
N THR A 63 -1.29 1.13 12.14
CA THR A 63 -1.57 -0.25 11.69
C THR A 63 -1.68 -0.38 10.18
N MET A 64 -1.36 0.69 9.44
CA MET A 64 -1.36 0.75 7.98
C MET A 64 -0.53 -0.38 7.38
N HIS A 65 -1.18 -1.30 6.68
CA HIS A 65 -0.52 -2.50 6.20
C HIS A 65 -0.06 -2.37 4.74
N LYS A 66 1.25 -2.49 4.52
CA LYS A 66 1.86 -2.51 3.18
C LYS A 66 2.52 -3.86 2.92
N VAL A 67 2.29 -4.39 1.73
CA VAL A 67 2.93 -5.64 1.26
C VAL A 67 3.67 -5.36 -0.04
N VAL A 68 4.95 -5.71 -0.07
CA VAL A 68 5.79 -5.60 -1.27
C VAL A 68 5.91 -6.97 -1.92
N LEU A 69 5.67 -7.05 -3.23
CA LEU A 69 5.82 -8.24 -4.07
C LEU A 69 6.82 -7.96 -5.21
N GLN A 70 7.50 -8.99 -5.72
CA GLN A 70 8.59 -8.89 -6.71
C GLN A 70 8.47 -9.90 -7.84
#